data_AF-A0A433LG90-F1
#
_entry.id   AF-A0A433LG90-F1
#
_cell.length_a   1.000
_cell.length_b   1.000
_cell.length_c   1.000
_cell.angle_alpha   90.00
_cell.angle_beta   90.00
_cell.angle_gamma   90.00
#
_symmetry.space_group_name_H-M   'P 1'
#
loop_
_entity.id
_entity.type
_entity.pdbx_description
1 polymer ?
#
loop_
_entity_poly.entity_id
_entity_poly.type
_entity_poly.pdbx_seq_one_letter_code
_entity_poly.pdbx_strand_id
1 'polypeptide(L)'
;MDYKATQWRKAMERKGWKLLGKYRLPNELIEFHVIHKGRLYSGRCMGASPIGDFSQPGSIAYVIMRRDLMTEGVWRKARGGQIGMNVRDLPY
;
A
#
# COMPACT_ATOMS: atom_id res chain seq x y z
N MET A 1 -7.26 -16.47 -5.28
CA MET A 1 -6.91 -15.08 -5.66
C MET A 1 -8.21 -14.28 -5.70
N ASP A 2 -8.32 -13.18 -4.96
CA ASP A 2 -9.56 -12.39 -4.89
C ASP A 2 -9.74 -11.60 -6.20
N TYR A 3 -10.73 -11.98 -7.01
CA TYR A 3 -11.02 -11.38 -8.31
C TYR A 3 -11.29 -9.87 -8.20
N LYS A 4 -12.01 -9.43 -7.17
CA LYS A 4 -12.32 -8.01 -6.95
C LYS A 4 -11.06 -7.23 -6.60
N ALA A 5 -10.20 -7.77 -5.74
CA ALA A 5 -8.92 -7.16 -5.40
C ALA A 5 -8.02 -6.98 -6.64
N THR A 6 -7.93 -7.99 -7.50
CA THR A 6 -7.15 -7.91 -8.73
C THR A 6 -7.73 -6.89 -9.73
N GLN A 7 -9.05 -6.80 -9.88
CA GLN A 7 -9.69 -5.77 -10.72
C GLN A 7 -9.42 -4.36 -10.17
N TRP A 8 -9.51 -4.20 -8.85
CA TRP A 8 -9.15 -2.95 -8.17
C TRP A 8 -7.69 -2.57 -8.45
N ARG A 9 -6.72 -3.50 -8.30
CA ARG A 9 -5.32 -3.25 -8.61
C ARG A 9 -5.15 -2.78 -10.05
N LYS A 10 -5.71 -3.52 -11.02
CA LYS A 10 -5.62 -3.16 -12.45
C LYS A 10 -6.21 -1.77 -12.74
N ALA A 11 -7.31 -1.41 -12.06
CA ALA A 11 -7.90 -0.08 -12.17
C ALA A 11 -6.96 1.02 -11.63
N MET A 12 -6.26 0.75 -10.53
CA MET A 12 -5.27 1.67 -9.98
C MET A 12 -4.04 1.81 -10.88
N GLU A 13 -3.54 0.70 -11.45
CA GLU A 13 -2.43 0.74 -12.41
C GLU A 13 -2.75 1.59 -13.64
N ARG A 14 -3.98 1.48 -14.18
CA ARG A 14 -4.46 2.35 -15.27
C ARG A 14 -4.47 3.83 -14.90
N LYS A 15 -4.53 4.17 -13.60
CA LYS A 15 -4.44 5.54 -13.07
C LYS A 15 -3.00 5.97 -12.75
N GLY A 16 -2.00 5.22 -13.21
CA GLY A 16 -0.58 5.52 -13.00
C GLY A 16 -0.01 5.05 -11.66
N TRP A 17 -0.74 4.21 -10.92
CA TRP A 17 -0.20 3.58 -9.71
C TRP A 17 0.71 2.40 -10.09
N LYS A 18 1.70 2.13 -9.25
CA LYS A 18 2.68 1.07 -9.42
C LYS A 18 2.40 -0.07 -8.46
N LEU A 19 2.52 -1.31 -8.93
CA LEU A 19 2.37 -2.50 -8.10
C LEU A 19 3.47 -2.57 -7.02
N LEU A 20 3.05 -2.72 -5.76
CA LEU A 20 3.94 -2.77 -4.61
C LEU A 20 4.89 -3.98 -4.66
N GLY A 21 4.41 -5.15 -5.08
CA GLY A 21 5.22 -6.36 -5.20
C GLY A 21 6.26 -6.34 -6.32
N LYS A 22 6.07 -5.50 -7.34
CA LYS A 22 6.90 -5.51 -8.58
C LYS A 22 7.95 -4.41 -8.61
N TYR A 23 7.63 -3.22 -8.10
CA TYR A 23 8.51 -2.06 -8.22
C TYR A 23 9.23 -1.76 -6.90
N ARG A 24 10.50 -1.32 -7.01
CA ARG A 24 11.25 -0.80 -5.87
C ARG A 24 10.63 0.52 -5.41
N LEU A 25 10.52 0.68 -4.09
CA LEU A 25 10.05 1.92 -3.50
C LEU A 25 11.16 2.98 -3.54
N PRO A 26 10.83 4.23 -3.92
CA PRO A 26 11.79 5.33 -3.93
C PRO A 26 12.10 5.79 -2.50
N ASN A 27 13.24 6.47 -2.32
CA ASN A 27 13.54 7.20 -1.09
C ASN A 27 12.81 8.56 -1.06
N GLU A 28 11.50 8.53 -1.30
CA GLU A 28 10.63 9.70 -1.40
C GLU A 28 9.31 9.40 -0.70
N LEU A 29 8.54 10.44 -0.43
CA LEU A 29 7.18 10.31 0.07
C LEU A 29 6.31 9.64 -1.00
N ILE A 30 5.70 8.53 -0.64
CA ILE A 30 4.75 7.81 -1.47
C ILE A 30 3.36 7.85 -0.85
N GLU A 31 2.34 7.75 -1.69
CA GLU A 31 1.00 7.34 -1.29
C GLU A 31 0.86 5.85 -1.61
N PHE A 32 0.21 5.11 -0.73
CA PHE A 32 -0.01 3.68 -0.91
C PHE A 32 -1.45 3.29 -0.61
N HIS A 33 -1.87 2.21 -1.26
CA HIS A 33 -3.07 1.48 -0.96
C HIS A 33 -2.76 -0.01 -0.95
N VAL A 34 -3.08 -0.69 0.13
CA VAL A 34 -2.79 -2.12 0.30
C VAL A 34 -3.99 -2.84 0.88
N ILE A 35 -4.34 -3.97 0.27
CA ILE A 35 -5.39 -4.87 0.71
C ILE A 35 -4.75 -5.98 1.53
N HIS A 36 -5.17 -6.11 2.78
CA HIS A 36 -4.74 -7.16 3.68
C HIS A 36 -5.88 -7.58 4.61
N LYS A 37 -6.12 -8.89 4.74
CA LYS A 37 -7.13 -9.48 5.64
C LYS A 37 -8.51 -8.78 5.56
N GLY A 38 -9.00 -8.54 4.34
CA GLY A 38 -10.33 -7.95 4.16
C GLY A 38 -10.39 -6.43 4.41
N ARG A 39 -9.26 -5.75 4.59
CA ARG A 39 -9.19 -4.30 4.86
C ARG A 39 -8.31 -3.58 3.85
N LEU A 40 -8.66 -2.32 3.59
CA LEU A 40 -7.89 -1.42 2.74
C LEU A 40 -7.10 -0.42 3.61
N TYR A 41 -5.78 -0.61 3.62
CA TYR A 41 -4.82 0.26 4.26
C TYR A 41 -4.40 1.33 3.27
N SER A 42 -4.68 2.59 3.58
CA SER A 42 -4.38 3.72 2.71
C SER A 42 -3.59 4.76 3.47
N GLY A 43 -2.50 5.25 2.91
CA GLY A 43 -1.65 6.15 3.66
C GLY A 43 -0.53 6.77 2.84
N ARG A 44 0.34 7.46 3.57
CA ARG A 44 1.57 8.03 3.04
C ARG A 44 2.73 7.64 3.93
N CYS A 45 3.88 7.35 3.32
CA CYS A 45 5.10 7.04 4.04
C CYS A 45 6.34 7.34 3.18
N MET A 46 7.50 7.37 3.81
CA MET A 46 8.76 7.32 3.08
C MET A 46 8.92 5.91 2.50
N GLY A 47 9.08 5.80 1.18
CA GLY A 47 9.08 4.50 0.51
C GLY A 47 10.25 3.59 0.91
N ALA A 48 11.45 4.15 1.05
CA ALA A 48 12.65 3.40 1.44
C ALA A 48 12.77 3.19 2.97
N SER A 49 12.04 3.96 3.77
CA SER A 49 12.09 3.91 5.23
C SER A 49 10.68 4.15 5.82
N PRO A 50 9.76 3.20 5.62
CA PRO A 50 8.42 3.32 6.17
C PRO A 50 8.49 3.27 7.70
N ILE A 51 7.74 4.16 8.36
CA ILE A 51 7.75 4.31 9.81
C ILE A 51 7.00 3.15 10.48
N GLY A 52 7.49 2.69 11.62
CA GLY A 52 6.83 1.71 12.49
C GLY A 52 7.54 0.35 12.53
N ASP A 53 6.90 -0.60 13.20
CA ASP A 53 7.44 -1.94 13.43
C ASP A 53 7.01 -2.93 12.31
N PHE A 54 7.97 -3.56 11.64
CA PHE A 54 7.74 -4.54 10.58
C PHE A 54 7.10 -5.86 11.05
N SER A 55 7.07 -6.11 12.36
CA SER A 55 6.48 -7.29 12.99
C SER A 55 5.05 -7.05 13.49
N GLN A 56 4.67 -5.79 13.74
CA GLN A 56 3.36 -5.43 14.28
C GLN A 56 2.32 -5.34 13.15
N PRO A 57 1.30 -6.23 13.12
CA PRO A 57 0.26 -6.18 12.10
C PRO A 57 -0.49 -4.85 12.14
N GLY A 58 -0.59 -4.21 10.97
CA GLY A 58 -1.28 -2.91 10.84
C GLY A 58 -0.39 -1.69 11.10
N SER A 59 0.92 -1.83 11.30
CA SER A 59 1.83 -0.71 11.14
C SER A 59 2.08 -0.42 9.64
N ILE A 60 2.51 0.80 9.31
CA ILE A 60 2.88 1.17 7.94
C ILE A 60 4.05 0.30 7.45
N ALA A 61 5.08 0.17 8.28
CA ALA A 61 6.24 -0.69 8.07
C ALA A 61 5.84 -2.13 7.71
N TYR A 62 4.94 -2.74 8.49
CA TYR A 62 4.44 -4.09 8.25
C TYR A 62 3.74 -4.20 6.89
N VAL A 63 2.82 -3.29 6.58
CA VAL A 63 2.01 -3.31 5.34
C VAL A 63 2.87 -3.09 4.10
N ILE A 64 3.93 -2.29 4.19
CA ILE A 64 4.81 -1.93 3.08
C ILE A 64 5.91 -2.97 2.82
N MET A 65 6.46 -3.57 3.89
CA MET A 65 7.59 -4.49 3.77
C MET A 65 7.17 -5.96 3.69
N ARG A 66 6.09 -6.37 4.37
CA ARG A 66 5.57 -7.75 4.31
C ARG A 66 4.69 -7.98 3.11
N ARG A 67 5.23 -7.68 1.92
CA ARG A 67 4.52 -7.78 0.63
C ARG A 67 4.03 -9.20 0.34
N ASP A 68 4.72 -10.19 0.89
CA ASP A 68 4.38 -11.61 0.88
C ASP A 68 3.02 -11.90 1.53
N LEU A 69 2.62 -11.09 2.51
CA LEU A 69 1.38 -11.27 3.26
C LEU A 69 0.21 -10.43 2.72
N MET A 70 0.46 -9.58 1.72
CA MET A 70 -0.54 -8.65 1.19
C MET A 70 -1.33 -9.32 0.06
N THR A 71 -2.64 -9.10 0.00
CA THR A 71 -3.48 -9.63 -1.08
C THR A 71 -3.19 -8.89 -2.38
N GLU A 72 -3.22 -7.56 -2.34
CA GLU A 72 -2.85 -6.68 -3.45
C GLU A 72 -2.32 -5.36 -2.87
N GLY A 73 -1.43 -4.68 -3.58
CA GLY A 73 -0.89 -3.41 -3.10
C GLY A 73 -0.36 -2.53 -4.22
N VAL A 74 -0.62 -1.23 -4.13
CA VAL A 74 -0.17 -0.25 -5.11
C VAL A 74 0.37 1.00 -4.41
N TRP A 75 1.27 1.71 -5.09
CA TRP A 75 1.84 2.95 -4.62
C TRP A 75 2.06 3.95 -5.75
N ARG A 76 2.19 5.22 -5.42
CA ARG A 76 2.65 6.27 -6.33
C ARG A 76 3.44 7.32 -5.56
N LYS A 77 4.18 8.17 -6.26
CA LYS A 77 4.81 9.35 -5.63
C LYS A 77 3.72 10.27 -5.09
N ALA A 78 3.88 10.73 -3.85
CA ALA A 78 2.98 11.71 -3.26
C ALA A 78 3.27 13.11 -3.79
N ARG A 79 2.25 13.97 -3.86
CA ARG A 79 2.41 15.40 -4.17
C ARG A 79 2.66 16.25 -2.91
N GLY A 80 3.02 15.61 -1.81
CA GLY A 80 3.12 16.20 -0.46
C GLY A 80 2.11 15.60 0.52
N GLY A 81 2.05 16.17 1.72
CA GLY A 81 1.14 15.76 2.79
C GLY A 81 1.85 15.08 3.97
N GLN A 82 1.06 14.75 5.00
CA GLN A 82 1.56 14.13 6.22
C GLN A 82 1.66 12.60 6.08
N ILE A 83 2.66 12.03 6.75
CA ILE A 83 2.80 10.59 6.92
C ILE A 83 1.70 10.10 7.85
N GLY A 84 1.12 8.96 7.52
CA GLY A 84 0.03 8.38 8.29
C GLY A 84 -0.67 7.31 7.47
N MET A 85 -1.56 6.58 8.14
CA MET A 85 -2.32 5.52 7.51
C MET A 85 -3.69 5.44 8.13
N ASN A 86 -4.69 5.33 7.27
CA ASN A 86 -6.05 5.05 7.63
C ASN A 86 -6.42 3.65 7.16
N VAL A 87 -7.26 3.00 7.95
CA VAL A 87 -7.77 1.66 7.67
C VAL A 87 -9.27 1.76 7.53
N ARG A 88 -9.79 1.16 6.47
CA ARG A 88 -11.21 1.03 6.24
C ARG A 88 -11.54 -0.36 5.71
N ASP A 89 -12.81 -0.73 5.81
CA ASP A 89 -13.29 -1.92 5.16
C ASP A 89 -13.12 -1.81 3.64
N LEU A 90 -12.98 -2.96 2.98
CA LEU A 90 -12.81 -2.99 1.54
C LEU A 90 -14.02 -2.32 0.86
N PRO A 91 -13.78 -1.44 -0.13
CA PRO A 91 -14.84 -0.63 -0.72
C PRO A 91 -15.71 -1.39 -1.74
N TYR A 92 -15.85 -2.72 -1.63
CA TYR A 92 -16.51 -3.57 -2.64
C TYR A 92 -17.31 -4.74 -2.09
#